data_AF-A0A0F9EJE7-F1
#
_entry.id   AF-A0A0F9EJE7-F1
#
_cell.length_a   1.000
_cell.length_b   1.000
_cell.length_c   1.000
_cell.angle_alpha   90.00
_cell.angle_beta   90.00
_cell.angle_gamma   90.00
#
_symmetry.space_group_name_H-M   'P 1'
#
loop_
_entity.id
_entity.type
_entity.pdbx_description
1 polymer ?
#
loop_
_entity_poly.entity_id
_entity_poly.type
_entity_poly.pdbx_seq_one_letter_code
_entity_poly.pdbx_strand_id
1 'polypeptide(L)'
;MGAIVVASNILVQVLFGNWLTWGAFTYPLAFLVTDLMNRSYGPRAARLVVAVGFLVGIVCSLIGTQIMGEFGPLVTWRVAIGSGAAFLTAQLLDVAIFDRLRHRRWWQA
;
A
#
# COMPACT_ATOMS: atom_id res chain seq x y z
N MET A 1 -7.08 -5.70 -0.66
CA MET A 1 -6.20 -4.71 -0.01
C MET A 1 -5.35 -5.31 1.10
N GLY A 2 -5.94 -5.74 2.22
CA GLY A 2 -5.18 -6.27 3.37
C GLY A 2 -4.16 -7.37 3.01
N ALA A 3 -4.58 -8.39 2.26
CA ALA A 3 -3.68 -9.47 1.82
C ALA A 3 -2.48 -8.96 0.98
N ILE A 4 -2.70 -7.96 0.12
CA ILE A 4 -1.64 -7.35 -0.70
C ILE A 4 -0.67 -6.61 0.20
N VAL A 5 -1.17 -5.81 1.15
CA VAL A 5 -0.33 -5.07 2.10
C VAL A 5 0.50 -6.02 2.96
N VAL A 6 -0.08 -7.11 3.45
CA VAL A 6 0.65 -8.14 4.20
C VAL A 6 1.74 -8.77 3.34
N ALA A 7 1.39 -9.21 2.13
CA ALA A 7 2.34 -9.83 1.20
C ALA A 7 3.49 -8.86 0.86
N SER A 8 3.21 -7.60 0.56
CA SER A 8 4.24 -6.59 0.28
C SER A 8 5.14 -6.32 1.48
N ASN A 9 4.61 -6.32 2.71
CA ASN A 9 5.43 -6.15 3.93
C ASN A 9 6.35 -7.34 4.19
N ILE A 10 5.93 -8.56 3.84
CA ILE A 10 6.78 -9.75 3.94
C ILE A 10 7.83 -9.74 2.82
N LEU A 11 7.40 -9.48 1.58
CA LEU A 11 8.25 -9.53 0.40
C LEU A 11 9.26 -8.38 0.32
N VAL A 12 9.06 -7.29 1.07
CA VAL A 12 10.07 -6.22 1.16
C VAL A 12 11.38 -6.71 1.80
N GLN A 13 11.32 -7.81 2.58
CA GLN A 13 12.49 -8.41 3.20
C GLN A 13 13.31 -9.25 2.22
N VAL A 14 12.75 -9.62 1.06
CA VAL A 14 13.42 -10.44 0.05
C VAL A 14 13.94 -9.55 -1.08
N LEU A 15 15.26 -9.49 -1.21
CA LEU A 15 15.92 -8.71 -2.23
C LEU A 15 15.81 -9.40 -3.61
N PHE A 16 15.49 -8.60 -4.63
CA PHE A 16 15.55 -8.96 -6.04
C PHE A 16 16.66 -8.14 -6.70
N GLY A 17 17.84 -8.75 -6.84
CA GLY A 17 19.06 -8.06 -7.26
C GLY A 17 19.66 -7.23 -6.12
N ASN A 18 20.32 -6.11 -6.44
CA ASN A 18 21.05 -5.30 -5.43
C ASN A 18 20.24 -4.13 -4.86
N TRP A 19 19.13 -3.74 -5.50
CA TRP A 19 18.44 -2.47 -5.20
C TRP A 19 16.92 -2.58 -5.08
N LEU A 20 16.32 -3.68 -5.54
CA LEU A 20 14.87 -3.87 -5.57
C LEU A 20 14.46 -4.98 -4.62
N THR A 21 13.22 -4.94 -4.12
CA THR A 21 12.64 -6.00 -3.30
C THR A 21 11.45 -6.62 -4.03
N TRP A 22 11.12 -7.88 -3.70
CA TRP A 22 9.91 -8.50 -4.23
C TRP A 22 8.63 -7.75 -3.83
N GLY A 23 8.67 -6.99 -2.74
CA GLY A 23 7.60 -6.08 -2.34
C GLY A 23 7.23 -5.06 -3.42
N ALA A 24 8.21 -4.59 -4.20
CA ALA A 24 7.98 -3.61 -5.27
C ALA A 24 7.08 -4.14 -6.41
N PHE A 25 7.04 -5.46 -6.63
CA PHE A 25 6.17 -6.06 -7.66
C PHE A 25 4.74 -6.28 -7.18
N THR A 26 4.55 -6.48 -5.88
CA THR A 26 3.22 -6.71 -5.31
C THR A 26 2.50 -5.41 -4.94
N TYR A 27 3.26 -4.36 -4.61
CA TYR A 27 2.70 -3.07 -4.22
C TYR A 27 1.80 -2.41 -5.28
N PRO A 28 2.10 -2.46 -6.60
CA PRO A 28 1.21 -1.94 -7.64
C PRO A 28 -0.21 -2.53 -7.64
N LEU A 29 -0.38 -3.78 -7.18
CA LEU A 29 -1.70 -4.40 -7.08
C LEU A 29 -2.60 -3.69 -6.07
N ALA A 30 -2.02 -2.99 -5.08
CA ALA A 30 -2.78 -2.21 -4.11
C ALA A 30 -3.51 -1.05 -4.80
N PHE A 31 -2.85 -0.37 -5.74
CA PHE A 31 -3.46 0.71 -6.54
C PHE A 31 -4.56 0.18 -7.45
N LEU A 32 -4.32 -0.96 -8.12
CA LEU A 32 -5.35 -1.60 -8.95
C LEU A 32 -6.65 -1.89 -8.16
N VAL A 33 -6.51 -2.36 -6.91
CA VAL A 33 -7.67 -2.58 -6.04
C VAL A 33 -8.35 -1.26 -5.69
N THR A 34 -7.59 -0.23 -5.31
CA THR A 34 -8.14 1.09 -4.97
C THR A 34 -8.88 1.72 -6.16
N ASP A 35 -8.32 1.64 -7.36
CA ASP A 35 -8.92 2.11 -8.61
C ASP A 35 -10.22 1.38 -8.93
N LEU A 36 -10.22 0.04 -8.87
CA LEU A 36 -11.42 -0.76 -9.12
C LEU A 36 -12.52 -0.41 -8.12
N MET A 37 -12.18 -0.21 -6.85
CA MET A 37 -13.13 0.19 -5.81
C MET A 37 -13.67 1.60 -6.07
N ASN A 38 -12.83 2.54 -6.48
CA ASN A 38 -13.24 3.90 -6.81
C ASN A 38 -14.21 3.93 -8.00
N ARG A 39 -13.93 3.09 -9.00
CA ARG A 39 -14.77 2.97 -10.19
C ARG A 39 -16.11 2.29 -9.91
N SER A 40 -16.11 1.13 -9.25
CA SER A 40 -17.31 0.32 -9.02
C SER A 40 -18.21 0.86 -7.90
N TYR A 41 -17.62 1.43 -6.84
CA TYR A 41 -18.35 1.81 -5.61
C TYR A 41 -18.15 3.28 -5.21
N GLY A 42 -17.36 4.04 -5.97
CA GLY A 42 -17.12 5.45 -5.73
C GLY A 42 -16.00 5.75 -4.73
N PRO A 43 -15.66 7.04 -4.57
CA PRO A 43 -14.49 7.49 -3.81
C PRO A 43 -14.61 7.28 -2.29
N ARG A 44 -15.82 7.13 -1.76
CA ARG A 44 -16.02 6.79 -0.32
C ARG A 44 -15.59 5.36 -0.02
N ALA A 45 -15.98 4.40 -0.85
CA ALA A 45 -15.60 3.00 -0.69
C ALA A 45 -14.09 2.81 -0.88
N ALA A 46 -13.50 3.47 -1.89
CA ALA A 46 -12.05 3.45 -2.12
C ALA A 46 -11.25 3.92 -0.90
N ARG A 47 -11.62 5.08 -0.30
CA ARG A 47 -10.97 5.58 0.92
C ARG A 47 -11.09 4.63 2.11
N LEU A 48 -12.20 3.92 2.23
CA LEU A 48 -12.41 2.95 3.30
C LEU A 48 -11.47 1.74 3.13
N VAL A 49 -11.31 1.26 1.89
CA VAL A 49 -10.37 0.19 1.57
C VAL A 49 -8.91 0.61 1.84
N VAL A 50 -8.56 1.85 1.50
CA VAL A 50 -7.25 2.44 1.84
C VAL A 50 -7.05 2.50 3.35
N ALA A 51 -8.05 2.95 4.11
CA ALA A 51 -7.97 3.03 5.58
C ALA A 51 -7.79 1.64 6.22
N VAL A 52 -8.54 0.63 5.76
CA VAL A 52 -8.36 -0.76 6.21
C VAL A 52 -6.98 -1.29 5.84
N GLY A 53 -6.52 -1.04 4.61
CA GLY A 53 -5.18 -1.40 4.15
C GLY A 53 -4.07 -0.76 5.00
N PHE A 54 -4.24 0.52 5.33
CA PHE A 54 -3.32 1.26 6.21
C PHE A 54 -3.28 0.67 7.61
N LEU A 55 -4.44 0.37 8.21
CA LEU A 55 -4.53 -0.24 9.53
C LEU A 55 -3.85 -1.62 9.56
N VAL A 56 -4.08 -2.44 8.54
CA VAL A 56 -3.36 -3.71 8.36
C VAL A 56 -1.85 -3.48 8.24
N GLY A 57 -1.42 -2.47 7.48
CA GLY A 57 0.00 -2.11 7.35
C GLY A 57 0.63 -1.68 8.68
N ILE A 58 -0.09 -0.91 9.51
CA ILE A 58 0.35 -0.57 10.87
C ILE A 58 0.50 -1.85 11.71
N VAL A 59 -0.50 -2.72 11.71
CA VAL A 59 -0.43 -3.98 12.48
C VAL A 59 0.74 -4.84 12.03
N CYS A 60 0.96 -5.00 10.72
CA CYS A 60 2.13 -5.70 10.19
C CYS A 60 3.45 -5.03 10.61
N SER A 61 3.53 -3.70 10.56
CA SER A 61 4.72 -2.96 10.97
C SER A 61 5.00 -3.11 12.46
N LEU A 62 3.97 -3.08 13.31
CA LEU A 62 4.07 -3.30 14.75
C LEU A 62 4.49 -4.72 15.08
N ILE A 63 3.97 -5.73 14.36
CA ILE A 63 4.44 -7.11 14.52
C ILE A 63 5.90 -7.22 14.07
N GLY A 64 6.26 -6.60 12.94
CA GLY A 64 7.63 -6.57 12.42
C GLY A 64 8.64 -5.88 13.34
N THR A 65 8.22 -4.93 14.17
CA THR A 65 9.10 -4.31 15.17
C THR A 65 9.40 -5.25 16.35
N GLN A 66 8.54 -6.24 16.60
CA GLN A 66 8.74 -7.26 17.65
C GLN A 66 9.59 -8.44 17.18
N ILE A 67 9.70 -8.67 15.86
CA ILE A 67 10.50 -9.75 15.30
C ILE A 67 11.94 -9.25 15.15
N MET A 68 12.87 -9.88 15.87
CA MET A 68 14.29 -9.61 15.79
C MET A 68 14.94 -10.49 14.72
N GLY A 69 15.50 -9.87 13.68
CA GLY A 69 16.36 -10.55 12.68
C GLY A 69 17.84 -10.44 13.06
N GLU A 70 18.72 -10.96 12.19
CA GLU A 70 20.19 -10.95 12.41
C GLU A 70 20.79 -9.55 12.63
N PHE A 71 20.14 -8.49 12.12
CA PHE A 71 20.64 -7.12 12.17
C PHE A 71 19.75 -6.17 13.00
N GLY A 72 18.79 -6.70 13.78
CA GLY A 72 17.84 -5.91 14.59
C GLY A 72 16.37 -6.10 14.17
N PRO A 73 15.46 -5.19 14.56
CA PRO A 73 14.04 -5.29 14.23
C PRO A 73 13.81 -5.28 12.72
N LEU A 74 12.97 -6.20 12.20
CA LEU A 74 12.65 -6.26 10.76
C LEU A 74 12.02 -4.96 10.24
N VAL A 75 11.35 -4.23 11.12
CA VAL A 75 10.82 -2.89 10.84
C VAL A 75 11.26 -1.96 11.97
N THR A 76 12.04 -0.94 11.64
CA THR A 76 12.38 0.13 12.60
C THR A 76 11.27 1.17 12.65
N TRP A 77 11.18 1.95 13.73
CA TRP A 77 10.22 3.06 13.84
C TRP A 77 10.30 4.05 12.67
N ARG A 78 11.50 4.29 12.15
CA ARG A 78 11.72 5.13 10.96
C ARG A 78 11.06 4.55 9.72
N VAL A 79 11.20 3.23 9.51
CA VAL A 79 10.59 2.53 8.37
C VAL A 79 9.07 2.51 8.52
N ALA A 80 8.54 2.22 9.71
CA ALA A 80 7.10 2.19 9.96
C ALA A 80 6.42 3.54 9.68
N ILE A 81 7.00 4.64 10.18
CA ILE A 81 6.47 5.99 9.95
C ILE A 81 6.63 6.38 8.48
N GLY A 82 7.79 6.12 7.87
CA GLY A 82 8.07 6.45 6.48
C GLY A 82 7.16 5.71 5.50
N SER A 83 7.01 4.39 5.66
CA SER A 83 6.15 3.56 4.80
C SER A 83 4.68 3.90 5.01
N GLY A 84 4.26 4.15 6.25
CA GLY A 84 2.88 4.54 6.57
C GLY A 84 2.50 5.88 5.94
N ALA A 85 3.37 6.89 6.05
CA ALA A 85 3.17 8.18 5.42
C ALA A 85 3.13 8.07 3.89
N ALA A 86 4.08 7.34 3.29
CA ALA A 86 4.13 7.11 1.85
C ALA A 86 2.89 6.38 1.32
N PHE A 87 2.40 5.39 2.07
CA PHE A 87 1.19 4.65 1.71
C PHE A 87 -0.04 5.56 1.70
N LEU A 88 -0.26 6.33 2.77
CA LEU A 88 -1.42 7.22 2.86
C LEU A 88 -1.37 8.31 1.78
N THR A 89 -0.23 8.96 1.59
CA THR A 89 -0.10 10.03 0.59
C THR A 89 -0.32 9.48 -0.82
N ALA A 90 0.29 8.35 -1.16
CA ALA A 90 0.14 7.75 -2.48
C ALA A 90 -1.31 7.32 -2.76
N GLN A 91 -1.96 6.62 -1.82
CA GLN A 91 -3.32 6.12 -2.02
C GLN A 91 -4.37 7.23 -2.03
N LEU A 92 -4.23 8.26 -1.19
CA LEU A 92 -5.17 9.39 -1.20
C LEU A 92 -5.01 10.25 -2.45
N LEU A 93 -3.76 10.45 -2.90
CA LEU A 93 -3.48 11.17 -4.14
C LEU A 93 -4.04 10.41 -5.35
N ASP A 94 -3.87 9.10 -5.38
CA ASP A 94 -4.41 8.21 -6.41
C ASP A 94 -5.93 8.32 -6.51
N VAL A 95 -6.65 8.15 -5.38
CA VAL A 95 -8.11 8.33 -5.34
C VAL A 95 -8.53 9.72 -5.83
N ALA A 96 -7.83 10.78 -5.40
CA ALA A 96 -8.17 12.15 -5.77
C ALA A 96 -7.93 12.44 -7.26
N ILE A 97 -6.81 11.98 -7.82
CA ILE A 97 -6.48 12.15 -9.23
C ILE A 97 -7.42 11.30 -10.09
N PHE A 98 -7.63 10.02 -9.74
CA PHE A 98 -8.48 9.11 -10.49
C PHE A 98 -9.94 9.58 -10.50
N ASP A 99 -10.47 10.01 -9.35
CA ASP A 99 -11.84 10.55 -9.26
C ASP A 99 -12.00 11.86 -10.04
N ARG A 100 -10.93 12.66 -10.19
CA ARG A 100 -10.95 13.83 -11.07
C ARG A 100 -10.90 13.47 -12.55
N LEU A 101 -10.17 12.42 -12.91
CA LEU A 101 -9.95 12.00 -14.30
C LEU A 101 -11.09 11.15 -14.86
N ARG A 102 -11.82 10.37 -14.04
CA ARG A 102 -12.96 9.53 -14.47
C ARG A 102 -14.09 10.31 -15.15
N HIS A 103 -14.21 11.61 -14.88
CA HIS A 103 -15.23 12.47 -15.47
C HIS A 103 -14.86 12.97 -16.87
N ARG A 104 -13.61 12.73 -17.32
CA ARG A 104 -13.19 13.11 -18.67
C ARG A 104 -13.56 12.02 -19.68
N ARG A 105 -14.17 12.45 -20.79
CA ARG A 105 -14.66 11.64 -21.92
C ARG A 105 -13.68 10.58 -22.47
N TRP A 106 -12.38 10.70 -22.21
CA TRP A 106 -11.36 9.81 -22.78
C TRP A 106 -11.26 8.45 -22.07
N TRP A 107 -11.86 8.30 -20.89
CA TRP A 107 -11.97 7.03 -20.18
C TRP A 107 -13.45 6.65 -20.01
N GLN A 108 -14.08 6.32 -21.14
CA GLN A 108 -15.12 5.30 -21.18
C GLN A 108 -14.39 3.98 -21.49
N ALA A 109 -14.60 3.00 -20.65
CA ALA A 109 -13.62 2.02 -20.17
C ALA A 109 -14.42 1.31 -19.10
#